data_AF-A0A963DP30-F1
#
_entry.id   AF-A0A963DP30-F1
#
_cell.length_a   1.000
_cell.length_b   1.000
_cell.length_c   1.000
_cell.angle_alpha   90.00
_cell.angle_beta   90.00
_cell.angle_gamma   90.00
#
_symmetry.space_group_name_H-M   'P 1'
#
loop_
_entity.id
_entity.type
_entity.pdbx_description
1 polymer ?
#
loop_
_entity_poly.entity_id
_entity_poly.type
_entity_poly.pdbx_seq_one_letter_code
_entity_poly.pdbx_strand_id
1 'polypeptide(L)'
;DHKGFRLNHAWLKKFGVTNGTTAEDWIDDELTREKMIPYFWPSDSEQEEAGVRAVFLGHYFRWDPEESYRVALKHGFQSIETPKTGYYAYADIDDEFLITIHHWMKWYKFGFTRLWDNLSLEVRNGRMSRDDAVDLIRNAGPEQPDEEIDQFCQYLGIDRKHFFEIAEKFRNTEIWKKDSHGNWYIPDFLISDWSWS
;
A
#
# COMPACT_ATOMS: atom_id res chain seq x y z
N ASP A 1 -8.35 21.24 -19.34
CA ASP A 1 -7.00 21.09 -18.76
C ASP A 1 -7.16 20.65 -17.32
N HIS A 2 -6.70 19.45 -16.94
CA HIS A 2 -6.87 18.91 -15.58
C HIS A 2 -5.70 19.29 -14.65
N LYS A 3 -4.82 20.19 -15.11
CA LYS A 3 -3.61 20.65 -14.40
C LYS A 3 -3.85 21.94 -13.60
N GLY A 4 -5.06 22.13 -13.08
CA GLY A 4 -5.44 23.33 -12.33
C GLY A 4 -5.39 23.15 -10.82
N PHE A 5 -5.42 24.26 -10.08
CA PHE A 5 -5.58 24.30 -8.61
C PHE A 5 -7.05 24.14 -8.19
N ARG A 6 -7.89 23.46 -9.00
CA ARG A 6 -9.33 23.30 -8.76
C ARG A 6 -9.68 21.81 -8.78
N LEU A 7 -10.16 21.30 -7.65
CA LEU A 7 -10.70 19.94 -7.50
C LEU A 7 -12.22 19.98 -7.58
N ASN A 8 -12.75 20.14 -8.78
CA ASN A 8 -14.19 20.13 -9.00
C ASN A 8 -14.75 18.70 -9.09
N HIS A 9 -16.07 18.57 -9.13
CA HIS A 9 -16.73 17.26 -9.22
C HIS A 9 -16.30 16.47 -10.46
N ALA A 10 -16.01 17.14 -11.58
CA ALA A 10 -15.49 16.49 -12.79
C ALA A 10 -14.09 15.88 -12.58
N TRP A 11 -13.24 16.55 -11.80
CA TRP A 11 -11.95 16.00 -11.37
C TRP A 11 -12.15 14.80 -10.45
N LEU A 12 -13.00 14.92 -9.42
CA LEU A 12 -13.27 13.84 -8.47
C LEU A 12 -13.83 12.60 -9.16
N LYS A 13 -14.74 12.76 -10.11
CA LYS A 13 -15.27 11.63 -10.88
C LYS A 13 -14.20 10.89 -11.70
N LYS A 14 -13.16 11.61 -12.15
CA LYS A 14 -12.12 11.05 -13.03
C LYS A 14 -10.92 10.49 -12.27
N PHE A 15 -10.51 11.17 -11.21
CA PHE A 15 -9.27 10.91 -10.48
C PHE A 15 -9.51 10.55 -9.00
N GLY A 16 -10.73 10.73 -8.52
CA GLY A 16 -11.13 10.26 -7.19
C GLY A 16 -11.14 8.74 -7.14
N VAL A 17 -10.86 8.22 -5.95
CA VAL A 17 -10.72 6.78 -5.67
C VAL A 17 -12.06 6.13 -5.28
N THR A 18 -13.18 6.73 -5.64
CA THR A 18 -14.53 6.24 -5.28
C THR A 18 -15.16 5.34 -6.35
N ASN A 19 -14.40 4.97 -7.39
CA ASN A 19 -14.89 4.18 -8.53
C ASN A 19 -16.17 4.73 -9.18
N GLY A 20 -16.33 6.07 -9.15
CA GLY A 20 -17.48 6.75 -9.74
C GLY A 20 -18.71 6.86 -8.84
N THR A 21 -18.63 6.35 -7.60
CA THR A 21 -19.68 6.53 -6.58
C THR A 21 -19.44 7.78 -5.72
N THR A 22 -20.45 8.18 -4.97
CA THR A 22 -20.50 9.34 -4.08
C THR A 22 -21.06 8.94 -2.72
N ALA A 23 -20.95 9.82 -1.73
CA ALA A 23 -21.50 9.58 -0.40
C ALA A 23 -23.00 9.22 -0.41
N GLU A 24 -23.79 9.81 -1.34
CA GLU A 24 -25.21 9.50 -1.51
C GLU A 24 -25.44 8.03 -1.93
N ASP A 25 -24.54 7.44 -2.70
CA ASP A 25 -24.66 6.05 -3.15
C ASP A 25 -24.43 5.04 -2.01
N TRP A 26 -23.88 5.50 -0.89
CA TRP A 26 -23.52 4.68 0.26
C TRP A 26 -24.49 4.82 1.44
N ILE A 27 -25.52 5.66 1.31
CA ILE A 27 -26.49 5.88 2.39
C ILE A 27 -27.45 4.70 2.48
N ASP A 28 -27.57 4.18 3.68
CA ASP A 28 -28.56 3.18 4.07
C ASP A 28 -29.02 3.38 5.52
N ASP A 29 -29.72 2.39 6.07
CA ASP A 29 -30.24 2.42 7.45
C ASP A 29 -29.12 2.48 8.52
N GLU A 30 -27.90 2.04 8.18
CA GLU A 30 -26.73 2.06 9.08
C GLU A 30 -25.83 3.28 8.83
N LEU A 31 -25.52 3.58 7.57
CA LEU A 31 -24.71 4.70 7.09
C LEU A 31 -25.60 5.90 6.77
N THR A 32 -26.24 6.46 7.79
CA THR A 32 -27.12 7.62 7.61
C THR A 32 -26.37 8.82 7.06
N ARG A 33 -27.10 9.75 6.44
CA ARG A 33 -26.55 10.98 5.87
C ARG A 33 -25.68 11.77 6.87
N GLU A 34 -26.11 11.82 8.14
CA GLU A 34 -25.40 12.52 9.21
C GLU A 34 -24.03 11.90 9.49
N LYS A 35 -23.93 10.57 9.43
CA LYS A 35 -22.64 9.85 9.57
C LYS A 35 -21.73 10.06 8.37
N MET A 36 -22.32 10.34 7.21
CA MET A 36 -21.62 10.51 5.94
C MET A 36 -21.21 11.95 5.63
N ILE A 37 -21.53 12.93 6.50
CA ILE A 37 -21.17 14.35 6.32
C ILE A 37 -19.71 14.58 5.85
N PRO A 38 -18.68 13.90 6.42
CA PRO A 38 -17.29 14.09 5.99
C PRO A 38 -17.02 13.72 4.52
N TYR A 39 -17.88 12.91 3.91
CA TYR A 39 -17.78 12.48 2.51
C TYR A 39 -18.60 13.36 1.56
N PHE A 40 -19.39 14.30 2.08
CA PHE A 40 -20.11 15.28 1.27
C PHE A 40 -19.20 16.44 0.90
N TRP A 41 -19.04 16.63 -0.41
CA TRP A 41 -18.20 17.69 -0.97
C TRP A 41 -19.03 18.97 -1.21
N PRO A 42 -18.49 20.17 -0.92
CA PRO A 42 -19.16 21.43 -1.27
C PRO A 42 -19.37 21.54 -2.78
N SER A 43 -20.44 22.20 -3.22
CA SER A 43 -20.69 22.41 -4.65
C SER A 43 -19.54 23.15 -5.34
N ASP A 44 -19.42 22.99 -6.66
CA ASP A 44 -18.38 23.70 -7.42
C ASP A 44 -18.52 25.24 -7.31
N SER A 45 -19.75 25.76 -7.15
CA SER A 45 -20.02 27.20 -6.94
C SER A 45 -19.54 27.67 -5.58
N GLU A 46 -19.85 26.94 -4.51
CA GLU A 46 -19.41 27.29 -3.15
C GLU A 46 -17.88 27.31 -3.04
N GLN A 47 -17.20 26.36 -3.67
CA GLN A 47 -15.74 26.34 -3.72
C GLN A 47 -15.17 27.54 -4.49
N GLU A 48 -15.80 27.92 -5.61
CA GLU A 48 -15.37 29.05 -6.43
C GLU A 48 -15.58 30.39 -5.71
N GLU A 49 -16.75 30.59 -5.09
CA GLU A 49 -17.09 31.77 -4.30
C GLU A 49 -16.17 31.94 -3.08
N ALA A 50 -15.83 30.83 -2.41
CA ALA A 50 -14.89 30.82 -1.30
C ALA A 50 -13.41 30.93 -1.75
N GLY A 51 -13.14 30.87 -3.07
CA GLY A 51 -11.78 30.95 -3.61
C GLY A 51 -10.87 29.78 -3.22
N VAL A 52 -11.45 28.60 -2.98
CA VAL A 52 -10.72 27.39 -2.57
C VAL A 52 -9.71 26.99 -3.64
N ARG A 53 -8.49 26.67 -3.22
CA ARG A 53 -7.41 26.19 -4.09
C ARG A 53 -6.89 24.86 -3.60
N ALA A 54 -6.85 23.89 -4.50
CA ALA A 54 -6.23 22.60 -4.25
C ALA A 54 -4.76 22.63 -4.65
N VAL A 55 -3.87 22.36 -3.69
CA VAL A 55 -2.43 22.36 -3.89
C VAL A 55 -1.91 20.95 -3.63
N PHE A 56 -1.38 20.31 -4.68
CA PHE A 56 -0.71 19.02 -4.52
C PHE A 56 0.71 19.24 -3.98
N LEU A 57 0.94 18.82 -2.74
CA LEU A 57 2.23 18.99 -2.06
C LEU A 57 3.39 18.33 -2.82
N GLY A 58 3.14 17.22 -3.51
CA GLY A 58 4.15 16.52 -4.33
C GLY A 58 4.71 17.34 -5.50
N HIS A 59 4.08 18.46 -5.88
CA HIS A 59 4.67 19.40 -6.85
C HIS A 59 5.78 20.28 -6.26
N TYR A 60 5.80 20.44 -4.93
CA TYR A 60 6.68 21.37 -4.22
C TYR A 60 7.67 20.65 -3.31
N PHE A 61 7.25 19.52 -2.75
CA PHE A 61 8.04 18.71 -1.84
C PHE A 61 8.40 17.39 -2.52
N ARG A 62 9.67 17.00 -2.40
CA ARG A 62 10.08 15.65 -2.76
C ARG A 62 9.41 14.67 -1.81
N TRP A 63 8.94 13.57 -2.35
CA TRP A 63 8.37 12.50 -1.53
C TRP A 63 9.50 11.75 -0.83
N ASP A 64 9.59 11.91 0.49
CA ASP A 64 10.55 11.22 1.35
C ASP A 64 9.88 10.81 2.67
N PRO A 65 9.78 9.51 2.97
CA PRO A 65 9.14 9.03 4.19
C PRO A 65 9.88 9.49 5.46
N GLU A 66 11.20 9.64 5.43
CA GLU A 66 12.00 10.08 6.59
C GLU A 66 11.72 11.54 6.95
N GLU A 67 11.62 12.41 5.95
CA GLU A 67 11.26 13.82 6.18
C GLU A 67 9.82 13.95 6.68
N SER A 68 8.91 13.14 6.14
CA SER A 68 7.51 13.11 6.56
C SER A 68 7.40 12.66 8.03
N TYR A 69 8.13 11.60 8.40
CA TYR A 69 8.22 11.11 9.78
C TYR A 69 8.83 12.15 10.72
N ARG A 70 9.93 12.81 10.32
CA ARG A 70 10.57 13.87 11.12
C ARG A 70 9.63 15.04 11.39
N VAL A 71 8.78 15.43 10.43
CA VAL A 71 7.78 16.47 10.64
C VAL A 71 6.69 15.96 11.58
N ALA A 72 6.16 14.76 11.35
CA ALA A 72 5.11 14.17 12.18
C ALA A 72 5.52 14.04 13.66
N LEU A 73 6.75 13.60 13.95
CA LEU A 73 7.29 13.50 15.31
C LEU A 73 7.27 14.83 16.05
N LYS A 74 7.58 15.94 15.37
CA LYS A 74 7.55 17.29 15.96
C LYS A 74 6.13 17.75 16.31
N HIS A 75 5.11 17.07 15.78
CA HIS A 75 3.70 17.38 15.96
C HIS A 75 2.93 16.30 16.74
N GLY A 76 3.65 15.45 17.48
CA GLY A 76 3.04 14.51 18.44
C GLY A 76 2.76 13.11 17.91
N PHE A 77 3.24 12.77 16.71
CA PHE A 77 3.17 11.40 16.21
C PHE A 77 4.04 10.46 17.05
N GLN A 78 3.56 9.23 17.24
CA GLN A 78 4.26 8.16 17.95
C GLN A 78 4.40 6.95 17.04
N SER A 79 5.63 6.50 16.84
CA SER A 79 5.93 5.26 16.11
C SER A 79 6.02 4.07 17.06
N ILE A 80 6.12 2.88 16.49
CA ILE A 80 6.41 1.65 17.22
C ILE A 80 7.91 1.33 17.13
N GLU A 81 8.39 0.37 17.93
CA GLU A 81 9.82 0.00 17.96
C GLU A 81 10.23 -0.85 16.75
N THR A 82 9.35 -1.76 16.33
CA THR A 82 9.59 -2.69 15.23
C THR A 82 8.62 -2.43 14.07
N PRO A 83 9.07 -2.41 12.81
CA PRO A 83 8.17 -2.29 11.67
C PRO A 83 7.07 -3.35 11.68
N LYS A 84 5.82 -2.91 11.50
CA LYS A 84 4.69 -3.83 11.30
C LYS A 84 4.75 -4.47 9.91
N THR A 85 5.05 -3.67 8.88
CA THR A 85 5.19 -4.15 7.50
C THR A 85 6.38 -3.48 6.81
N GLY A 86 7.30 -4.27 6.26
CA GLY A 86 8.47 -3.76 5.54
C GLY A 86 9.50 -3.12 6.46
N TYR A 87 10.01 -1.94 6.08
CA TYR A 87 11.20 -1.36 6.71
C TYR A 87 10.93 -0.30 7.77
N TYR A 88 9.81 0.44 7.66
CA TYR A 88 9.60 1.65 8.47
C TYR A 88 8.73 1.36 9.71
N ALA A 89 9.27 1.62 10.90
CA ALA A 89 8.56 1.44 12.19
C ALA A 89 7.49 2.51 12.49
N TYR A 90 7.24 3.40 11.54
CA TYR A 90 6.27 4.48 11.63
C TYR A 90 5.21 4.43 10.52
N ALA A 91 5.29 3.45 9.62
CA ALA A 91 4.34 3.29 8.52
C ALA A 91 3.30 2.24 8.87
N ASP A 92 2.05 2.49 8.48
CA ASP A 92 0.96 1.51 8.50
C ASP A 92 0.72 0.87 9.90
N ILE A 93 1.01 1.62 10.97
CA ILE A 93 1.04 1.13 12.37
C ILE A 93 -0.34 0.88 12.97
N ASP A 94 -1.37 1.49 12.38
CA ASP A 94 -2.77 1.46 12.82
C ASP A 94 -3.63 0.47 12.03
N ASP A 95 -3.06 -0.16 11.00
CA ASP A 95 -3.70 -1.26 10.28
C ASP A 95 -3.61 -2.55 11.11
N GLU A 96 -4.65 -3.39 11.07
CA GLU A 96 -4.64 -4.67 11.76
C GLU A 96 -3.95 -5.76 10.92
N PHE A 97 -4.41 -5.98 9.68
CA PHE A 97 -3.91 -7.05 8.80
C PHE A 97 -3.98 -6.74 7.29
N LEU A 98 -4.73 -5.71 6.86
CA LEU A 98 -5.05 -5.52 5.45
C LEU A 98 -3.86 -5.01 4.64
N ILE A 99 -3.07 -4.09 5.20
CA ILE A 99 -1.89 -3.53 4.53
C ILE A 99 -0.78 -4.56 4.41
N THR A 100 -0.53 -5.34 5.48
CA THR A 100 0.45 -6.42 5.45
C THR A 100 0.12 -7.41 4.33
N ILE A 101 -1.13 -7.88 4.26
CA ILE A 101 -1.59 -8.79 3.20
C ILE A 101 -1.53 -8.12 1.83
N HIS A 102 -2.02 -6.89 1.69
CA HIS A 102 -2.01 -6.14 0.44
C HIS A 102 -0.61 -6.07 -0.16
N HIS A 103 0.39 -5.76 0.66
CA HIS A 103 1.76 -5.70 0.19
C HIS A 103 2.40 -7.07 -0.03
N TRP A 104 2.09 -8.06 0.79
CA TRP A 104 2.60 -9.41 0.57
C TRP A 104 2.05 -10.05 -0.72
N MET A 105 0.82 -9.73 -1.13
CA MET A 105 0.24 -10.19 -2.40
C MET A 105 1.04 -9.78 -3.65
N LYS A 106 1.89 -8.75 -3.56
CA LYS A 106 2.83 -8.40 -4.63
C LYS A 106 3.87 -9.50 -4.87
N TRP A 107 4.14 -10.38 -3.91
CA TRP A 107 5.00 -11.54 -4.10
C TRP A 107 4.49 -12.40 -5.27
N TYR A 108 3.20 -12.75 -5.25
CA TYR A 108 2.56 -13.53 -6.32
C TYR A 108 2.57 -12.78 -7.65
N LYS A 109 2.31 -11.48 -7.62
CA LYS A 109 2.13 -10.69 -8.85
C LYS A 109 3.43 -10.23 -9.51
N PHE A 110 4.43 -9.90 -8.69
CA PHE A 110 5.64 -9.16 -9.10
C PHE A 110 6.95 -9.75 -8.55
N GLY A 111 6.90 -10.64 -7.56
CA GLY A 111 8.12 -11.27 -7.01
C GLY A 111 8.86 -10.41 -5.99
N PHE A 112 8.19 -9.46 -5.33
CA PHE A 112 8.74 -8.67 -4.23
C PHE A 112 7.65 -8.25 -3.23
N THR A 113 8.05 -7.93 -2.00
CA THR A 113 7.21 -7.52 -0.86
C THR A 113 7.38 -6.02 -0.51
N ARG A 114 6.79 -5.56 0.60
CA ARG A 114 6.94 -4.17 1.08
C ARG A 114 8.37 -3.81 1.42
N LEU A 115 9.14 -4.72 2.02
CA LEU A 115 10.53 -4.46 2.41
C LEU A 115 11.36 -4.04 1.20
N TRP A 116 11.25 -4.75 0.08
CA TRP A 116 11.96 -4.41 -1.16
C TRP A 116 11.63 -3.00 -1.67
N ASP A 117 10.36 -2.59 -1.63
CA ASP A 117 9.96 -1.24 -2.05
C ASP A 117 10.58 -0.17 -1.17
N ASN A 118 10.59 -0.39 0.15
CA ASN A 118 11.17 0.55 1.09
C ASN A 118 12.68 0.65 0.90
N LEU A 119 13.38 -0.47 0.78
CA LEU A 119 14.83 -0.47 0.59
C LEU A 119 15.23 0.11 -0.77
N SER A 120 14.41 -0.06 -1.81
CA SER A 120 14.59 0.62 -3.10
C SER A 120 14.54 2.15 -2.98
N LEU A 121 13.71 2.68 -2.07
CA LEU A 121 13.68 4.11 -1.75
C LEU A 121 14.94 4.54 -1.01
N GLU A 122 15.39 3.77 -0.04
CA GLU A 122 16.61 4.06 0.74
C GLU A 122 17.86 4.08 -0.14
N VAL A 123 17.96 3.13 -1.08
CA VAL A 123 19.02 3.11 -2.10
C VAL A 123 18.92 4.33 -3.02
N ARG A 124 17.71 4.66 -3.50
CA ARG A 124 17.49 5.83 -4.38
C ARG A 124 17.85 7.15 -3.69
N ASN A 125 17.59 7.26 -2.39
CA ASN A 125 17.88 8.44 -1.59
C ASN A 125 19.34 8.47 -1.09
N GLY A 126 20.14 7.45 -1.37
CA GLY A 126 21.55 7.38 -0.96
C GLY A 126 21.74 7.15 0.53
N ARG A 127 20.73 6.65 1.24
CA ARG A 127 20.77 6.31 2.67
C ARG A 127 21.24 4.88 2.93
N MET A 128 21.18 4.02 1.91
CA MET A 128 21.60 2.62 1.98
C MET A 128 22.31 2.22 0.70
N SER A 129 23.32 1.34 0.80
CA SER A 129 23.93 0.74 -0.39
C SER A 129 23.02 -0.36 -0.97
N ARG A 130 23.17 -0.65 -2.25
CA ARG A 130 22.41 -1.76 -2.87
C ARG A 130 22.74 -3.10 -2.22
N ASP A 131 24.01 -3.31 -1.85
CA ASP A 131 24.47 -4.58 -1.28
C ASP A 131 23.86 -4.79 0.11
N ASP A 132 23.85 -3.76 0.97
CA ASP A 132 23.18 -3.82 2.28
C ASP A 132 21.68 -4.11 2.14
N ALA A 133 21.01 -3.49 1.17
CA ALA A 133 19.60 -3.75 0.89
C ALA A 133 19.38 -5.21 0.49
N VAL A 134 20.17 -5.75 -0.43
CA VAL A 134 20.08 -7.15 -0.86
C VAL A 134 20.32 -8.10 0.31
N ASP A 135 21.29 -7.81 1.17
CA ASP A 135 21.58 -8.62 2.35
C ASP A 135 20.44 -8.62 3.37
N LEU A 136 19.84 -7.45 3.64
CA LEU A 136 18.63 -7.36 4.48
C LEU A 136 17.54 -8.27 3.96
N ILE A 137 17.34 -8.30 2.64
CA ILE A 137 16.21 -9.04 2.10
C ILE A 137 16.51 -10.53 1.96
N ARG A 138 17.77 -10.90 1.72
CA ARG A 138 18.22 -12.30 1.84
C ARG A 138 17.84 -12.87 3.21
N ASN A 139 18.03 -12.09 4.27
CA ASN A 139 17.74 -12.52 5.64
C ASN A 139 16.24 -12.53 5.96
N ALA A 140 15.45 -11.62 5.39
CA ALA A 140 14.02 -11.52 5.66
C ALA A 140 13.18 -12.57 4.90
N GLY A 141 13.62 -12.98 3.72
CA GLY A 141 12.84 -13.91 2.89
C GLY A 141 11.58 -13.27 2.28
N PRO A 142 10.54 -14.06 1.98
CA PRO A 142 9.30 -13.56 1.38
C PRO A 142 8.33 -12.91 2.39
N GLU A 143 8.69 -12.82 3.68
CA GLU A 143 7.88 -12.17 4.73
C GLU A 143 6.40 -12.59 4.72
N GLN A 144 6.13 -13.91 4.70
CA GLN A 144 4.75 -14.38 4.71
C GLN A 144 4.04 -14.01 6.03
N PRO A 145 2.95 -13.24 6.00
CA PRO A 145 2.31 -12.72 7.20
C PRO A 145 1.26 -13.71 7.70
N ASP A 146 1.71 -14.81 8.30
CA ASP A 146 0.84 -15.92 8.70
C ASP A 146 -0.25 -15.50 9.71
N GLU A 147 0.10 -14.64 10.67
CA GLU A 147 -0.82 -14.16 11.70
C GLU A 147 -1.91 -13.27 11.09
N GLU A 148 -1.53 -12.32 10.23
CA GLU A 148 -2.47 -11.44 9.54
C GLU A 148 -3.36 -12.21 8.56
N ILE A 149 -2.82 -13.21 7.85
CA ILE A 149 -3.61 -14.11 7.00
C ILE A 149 -4.67 -14.83 7.82
N ASP A 150 -4.33 -15.31 9.01
CA ASP A 150 -5.28 -15.98 9.90
C ASP A 150 -6.38 -15.04 10.40
N GLN A 151 -6.01 -13.83 10.81
CA GLN A 151 -6.97 -12.79 11.22
C GLN A 151 -7.90 -12.40 10.07
N PHE A 152 -7.37 -12.23 8.86
CA PHE A 152 -8.16 -11.93 7.67
C PHE A 152 -9.10 -13.07 7.31
N CYS A 153 -8.62 -14.32 7.36
CA CYS A 153 -9.45 -15.50 7.12
C CYS A 153 -10.58 -15.59 8.14
N GLN A 154 -10.29 -15.35 9.42
CA GLN A 154 -11.29 -15.30 10.49
C GLN A 154 -12.32 -14.18 10.25
N TYR A 155 -11.86 -12.99 9.87
CA TYR A 155 -12.72 -11.85 9.59
C TYR A 155 -13.72 -12.13 8.45
N LEU A 156 -13.26 -12.79 7.37
CA LEU A 156 -14.11 -13.15 6.23
C LEU A 156 -14.88 -14.47 6.40
N GLY A 157 -14.58 -15.26 7.42
CA GLY A 157 -15.15 -16.61 7.58
C GLY A 157 -14.71 -17.60 6.51
N ILE A 158 -13.48 -17.47 6.00
CA ILE A 158 -12.87 -18.40 5.03
C ILE A 158 -11.74 -19.19 5.70
N ASP A 159 -11.33 -20.31 5.11
CA ASP A 159 -10.13 -21.02 5.55
C ASP A 159 -8.87 -20.54 4.80
N ARG A 160 -7.70 -20.80 5.39
CA ARG A 160 -6.40 -20.46 4.78
C ARG A 160 -6.24 -21.07 3.39
N LYS A 161 -6.73 -22.30 3.19
CA LYS A 161 -6.58 -22.99 1.90
C LYS A 161 -7.29 -22.19 0.80
N HIS A 162 -8.50 -21.72 1.06
CA HIS A 162 -9.26 -20.88 0.14
C HIS A 162 -8.55 -19.56 -0.16
N PHE A 163 -7.96 -18.94 0.87
CA PHE A 163 -7.14 -17.73 0.69
C PHE A 163 -5.97 -17.97 -0.28
N PHE A 164 -5.17 -19.02 -0.06
CA PHE A 164 -4.04 -19.34 -0.95
C PHE A 164 -4.49 -19.80 -2.35
N GLU A 165 -5.63 -20.51 -2.47
CA GLU A 165 -6.24 -20.84 -3.77
C GLU A 165 -6.63 -19.58 -4.56
N ILE A 166 -7.07 -18.51 -3.89
CA ILE A 166 -7.31 -17.21 -4.53
C ILE A 166 -5.99 -16.54 -4.89
N ALA A 167 -5.03 -16.48 -3.96
CA ALA A 167 -3.74 -15.83 -4.18
C ALA A 167 -3.00 -16.41 -5.40
N GLU A 168 -2.99 -17.73 -5.55
CA GLU A 168 -2.38 -18.42 -6.69
C GLU A 168 -2.99 -18.03 -8.05
N LYS A 169 -4.27 -17.67 -8.11
CA LYS A 169 -4.90 -17.20 -9.37
C LYS A 169 -4.30 -15.88 -9.87
N PHE A 170 -3.71 -15.10 -8.98
CA PHE A 170 -3.06 -13.83 -9.32
C PHE A 170 -1.56 -13.98 -9.58
N ARG A 171 -0.99 -15.19 -9.42
CA ARG A 171 0.42 -15.43 -9.70
C ARG A 171 0.74 -15.14 -11.15
N ASN A 172 1.70 -14.26 -11.38
CA ASN A 172 2.10 -13.92 -12.73
C ASN A 172 3.05 -14.99 -13.31
N THR A 173 2.55 -15.83 -14.21
CA THR A 173 3.33 -16.90 -14.86
C THR A 173 4.32 -16.40 -15.90
N GLU A 174 4.30 -15.11 -16.25
CA GLU A 174 5.35 -14.49 -17.06
C GLU A 174 6.65 -14.35 -16.26
N ILE A 175 6.52 -13.98 -14.97
CA ILE A 175 7.62 -13.79 -14.01
C ILE A 175 7.99 -15.12 -13.33
N TRP A 176 6.98 -15.81 -12.83
CA TRP A 176 7.14 -17.05 -12.08
C TRP A 176 7.16 -18.27 -13.00
N LYS A 177 8.13 -19.16 -12.81
CA LYS A 177 8.25 -20.45 -13.50
C LYS A 177 8.25 -21.58 -12.50
N LYS A 178 7.88 -22.78 -12.97
CA LYS A 178 8.01 -24.00 -12.17
C LYS A 178 9.29 -24.74 -12.54
N ASP A 179 10.01 -25.22 -11.53
CA ASP A 179 11.13 -26.14 -11.73
C ASP A 179 10.65 -27.56 -12.06
N SER A 180 11.57 -28.50 -12.24
CA SER A 180 11.26 -29.92 -12.50
C SER A 180 10.53 -30.62 -11.35
N HIS A 181 10.55 -30.06 -10.15
CA HIS A 181 9.88 -30.57 -8.96
C HIS A 181 8.52 -29.92 -8.72
N GLY A 182 8.16 -28.91 -9.52
CA GLY A 182 6.90 -28.17 -9.43
C GLY A 182 6.95 -26.95 -8.51
N ASN A 183 8.12 -26.59 -7.96
CA ASN A 183 8.29 -25.42 -7.10
C ASN A 183 8.36 -24.15 -7.94
N TRP A 184 7.78 -23.07 -7.42
CA TRP A 184 7.79 -21.77 -8.07
C TRP A 184 9.14 -21.06 -7.83
N TYR A 185 9.73 -20.54 -8.89
CA TYR A 185 10.92 -19.68 -8.83
C TYR A 185 10.84 -18.55 -9.85
N ILE A 186 11.68 -17.52 -9.68
CA ILE A 186 11.83 -16.42 -10.64
C ILE A 186 13.18 -16.62 -11.36
N PRO A 187 13.20 -16.75 -12.71
CA PRO A 187 14.45 -16.78 -13.47
C PRO A 187 15.26 -15.49 -13.28
N ASP A 188 16.58 -15.61 -13.24
CA ASP A 188 17.51 -14.47 -13.06
C ASP A 188 17.18 -13.60 -11.84
N PHE A 189 16.73 -14.22 -10.75
CA PHE A 189 16.38 -13.51 -9.53
C PHE A 189 17.59 -12.79 -8.93
N LEU A 190 17.30 -11.66 -8.29
CA LEU A 190 18.31 -10.75 -7.72
C LEU A 190 19.27 -11.45 -6.75
N ILE A 191 18.77 -12.43 -6.01
CA ILE A 191 19.56 -13.23 -5.05
C ILE A 191 19.72 -14.63 -5.64
N SER A 192 20.93 -14.95 -6.10
CA SER A 192 21.22 -16.20 -6.82
C SER A 192 21.06 -17.45 -5.96
N ASP A 193 21.25 -17.32 -4.64
CA ASP A 193 21.15 -18.39 -3.64
C ASP A 193 19.81 -18.36 -2.89
N TRP A 194 18.78 -17.75 -3.46
CA TRP A 194 17.47 -17.64 -2.82
C TRP A 194 16.82 -19.01 -2.58
N SER A 195 16.31 -19.20 -1.37
CA SER A 195 15.55 -20.40 -1.00
C SER A 195 14.10 -20.27 -1.47
N TRP A 196 13.73 -21.02 -2.51
CA TRP A 196 12.37 -21.07 -3.07
C TRP A 196 11.44 -22.08 -2.40
N SER A 197 11.99 -22.88 -1.46
CA SER A 197 11.27 -23.90 -0.69
C SER A 197 10.34 -23.30 0.35
#